data_AF-A0A3M0YSU8-F1
#
_entry.id   AF-A0A3M0YSU8-F1
#
_cell.length_a   1.000
_cell.length_b   1.000
_cell.length_c   1.000
_cell.angle_alpha   90.00
_cell.angle_beta   90.00
_cell.angle_gamma   90.00
#
_symmetry.space_group_name_H-M   'P 1'
#
loop_
_entity.id
_entity.type
_entity.pdbx_description
1 polymer ?
#
loop_
_entity_poly.entity_id
_entity_poly.type
_entity_poly.pdbx_seq_one_letter_code
_entity_poly.pdbx_strand_id
1 'polypeptide(L)'
;MVRLGEGIRVKSGLPYACYLEIARDEAASSERTLICIMPRDAEEGTEVTLEHEFELQTNQPVSFRLFISATRLHDRPGELLVLNDDFRELAPYQTSFRYGRGHVERLKVSLHCRMTETGTLELWLSSRTSDHRWPLSFDLRAANTSQQDRPTDRQGVTNTLAIDEATIDAAIDLLRTDLFAPRPNPQVMRNLENHLGLQRHEWPLSALRAMADFLIENRAVCRESAQHEERWLNLLSFTLRPGFGFPGDDIRLRKVWKFWFDSVIHPNYPQIHAQWWTLWRRITPGLRQGHQQQIAGKITSLLFPKGQYRRRVREGEQARREMIYCLGSCERISPKQKYRLGNALLANPARLQAEDLWLLGRLGARSLFAAELNFILSPKQVTRWLEQILPLEPPEAIRPFQAFAISLMAEYVEERALDIDPQMRKKVIQWFEQRQSTIRASYLERVQKGHCNNRNDTEERIADSLPPGLKLA
;
A
#
# COMPACT_ATOMS: atom_id res chain seq x y z
N MET A 1 -0.19 -50.37 -19.17
CA MET A 1 -0.33 -51.12 -17.91
C MET A 1 -0.75 -50.20 -16.74
N VAL A 2 -1.70 -49.28 -16.94
CA VAL A 2 -2.39 -48.51 -15.85
C VAL A 2 -3.90 -48.80 -15.85
N ARG A 3 -4.37 -49.63 -16.79
CA ARG A 3 -5.75 -50.18 -16.83
C ARG A 3 -5.88 -51.53 -16.09
N LEU A 4 -4.90 -51.90 -15.26
CA LEU A 4 -4.79 -53.22 -14.60
C LEU A 4 -4.58 -53.12 -13.08
N GLY A 5 -5.25 -52.17 -12.41
CA GLY A 5 -5.58 -52.29 -10.97
C GLY A 5 -4.46 -52.34 -9.92
N GLU A 6 -3.17 -52.32 -10.30
CA GLU A 6 -2.04 -52.42 -9.37
C GLU A 6 -1.04 -51.26 -9.54
N GLY A 7 -1.55 -50.03 -9.43
CA GLY A 7 -0.73 -48.85 -9.24
C GLY A 7 -1.20 -48.13 -7.98
N ILE A 8 -0.32 -47.92 -7.01
CA ILE A 8 -0.59 -47.04 -5.88
C ILE A 8 -0.82 -45.64 -6.48
N ARG A 9 -2.09 -45.22 -6.53
CA ARG A 9 -2.45 -43.86 -6.90
C ARG A 9 -1.97 -42.98 -5.76
N VAL A 10 -0.78 -42.38 -5.91
CA VAL A 10 -0.26 -41.39 -4.97
C VAL A 10 -1.22 -40.21 -5.03
N LYS A 11 -2.18 -40.17 -4.10
CA LYS A 11 -3.11 -39.05 -3.95
C LYS A 11 -2.28 -37.86 -3.46
N SER A 12 -1.99 -36.93 -4.35
CA SER A 12 -1.34 -35.66 -4.02
C SER A 12 -2.40 -34.70 -3.50
N GLY A 13 -2.79 -34.84 -2.24
CA GLY A 13 -3.68 -33.89 -1.57
C GLY A 13 -2.97 -32.56 -1.28
N LEU A 14 -3.75 -31.51 -1.01
CA LEU A 14 -3.19 -30.24 -0.57
C LEU A 14 -2.39 -30.40 0.73
N PRO A 15 -1.11 -29.97 0.79
CA PRO A 15 -0.30 -30.10 2.00
C PRO A 15 -0.74 -29.14 3.13
N TYR A 16 -1.62 -28.18 2.82
CA TYR A 16 -2.06 -27.12 3.71
C TYR A 16 -3.58 -26.89 3.59
N ALA A 17 -4.23 -26.49 4.67
CA ALA A 17 -5.58 -25.94 4.62
C ALA A 17 -5.53 -24.47 4.18
N CYS A 18 -6.56 -24.01 3.46
CA CYS A 18 -6.67 -22.65 2.95
C CYS A 18 -7.83 -21.91 3.62
N TYR A 19 -7.61 -20.61 3.89
CA TYR A 19 -8.55 -19.75 4.59
C TYR A 19 -8.63 -18.38 3.92
N LEU A 20 -9.77 -17.71 4.06
CA LEU A 20 -10.01 -16.35 3.55
C LEU A 20 -10.35 -15.41 4.70
N GLU A 21 -9.75 -14.21 4.74
CA GLU A 21 -10.13 -13.17 5.69
C GLU A 21 -11.49 -12.56 5.31
N ILE A 22 -12.38 -12.45 6.30
CA ILE A 22 -13.70 -11.83 6.17
C ILE A 22 -13.90 -10.78 7.28
N ALA A 23 -14.59 -9.69 6.96
CA ALA A 23 -14.94 -8.67 7.94
C ALA A 23 -16.36 -8.91 8.52
N ARG A 24 -16.54 -8.93 9.84
CA ARG A 24 -17.86 -9.04 10.49
C ARG A 24 -18.48 -7.66 10.78
N ASP A 25 -19.81 -7.58 10.80
CA ASP A 25 -20.59 -6.33 11.02
C ASP A 25 -20.78 -5.97 12.50
N GLU A 26 -20.40 -6.84 13.45
CA GLU A 26 -20.46 -6.52 14.88
C GLU A 26 -19.18 -5.84 15.37
N ALA A 27 -19.34 -4.61 15.84
CA ALA A 27 -18.34 -3.69 16.38
C ALA A 27 -17.67 -4.13 17.71
N ALA A 28 -17.42 -5.44 17.91
CA ALA A 28 -16.94 -5.97 19.19
C ALA A 28 -15.78 -6.98 19.12
N SER A 29 -15.37 -7.46 17.94
CA SER A 29 -14.23 -8.38 17.84
C SER A 29 -13.09 -7.79 17.02
N SER A 30 -11.92 -7.71 17.65
CA SER A 30 -10.65 -7.29 17.03
C SER A 30 -9.89 -8.41 16.34
N GLU A 31 -10.45 -9.60 16.47
CA GLU A 31 -9.85 -10.81 15.98
C GLU A 31 -10.21 -10.93 14.51
N ARG A 32 -9.18 -10.92 13.65
CA ARG A 32 -9.36 -11.14 12.22
C ARG A 32 -10.00 -12.51 12.05
N THR A 33 -11.20 -12.51 11.51
CA THR A 33 -11.95 -13.73 11.30
C THR A 33 -11.54 -14.31 9.95
N LEU A 34 -11.05 -15.54 9.99
CA LEU A 34 -10.79 -16.36 8.84
C LEU A 34 -11.97 -17.31 8.63
N ILE A 35 -12.27 -17.63 7.39
CA ILE A 35 -13.15 -18.74 7.04
C ILE A 35 -12.34 -19.82 6.34
N CYS A 36 -12.48 -21.08 6.77
CA CYS A 36 -11.89 -22.21 6.06
C CYS A 36 -12.59 -22.35 4.70
N ILE A 37 -11.82 -22.22 3.62
CA ILE A 37 -12.32 -22.30 2.24
C ILE A 37 -11.98 -23.64 1.57
N MET A 38 -10.89 -24.27 2.00
CA MET A 38 -10.47 -25.58 1.51
C MET A 38 -9.72 -26.31 2.63
N PRO A 39 -10.12 -27.54 3.00
CA PRO A 39 -9.42 -28.28 4.04
C PRO A 39 -8.11 -28.84 3.50
N ARG A 40 -7.20 -29.21 4.41
CA ARG A 40 -5.99 -29.94 4.07
C ARG A 40 -6.34 -31.31 3.47
N ASP A 41 -5.47 -31.83 2.61
CA ASP A 41 -5.61 -33.12 1.94
C ASP A 41 -6.83 -33.23 1.02
N ALA A 42 -7.47 -32.09 0.70
CA ALA A 42 -8.50 -32.04 -0.33
C ALA A 42 -7.96 -32.62 -1.64
N GLU A 43 -8.70 -33.56 -2.21
CA GLU A 43 -8.33 -34.22 -3.47
C GLU A 43 -8.46 -33.23 -4.64
N GLU A 44 -7.63 -33.40 -5.67
CA GLU A 44 -7.74 -32.64 -6.91
C GLU A 44 -9.16 -32.76 -7.49
N GLY A 45 -9.73 -31.64 -7.94
CA GLY A 45 -11.11 -31.58 -8.40
C GLY A 45 -12.17 -31.40 -7.31
N THR A 46 -11.78 -31.36 -6.02
CA THR A 46 -12.72 -31.06 -4.92
C THR A 46 -13.30 -29.66 -5.09
N GLU A 47 -14.63 -29.58 -5.13
CA GLU A 47 -15.38 -28.34 -5.20
C GLU A 47 -16.17 -28.14 -3.89
N VAL A 48 -16.01 -26.95 -3.31
CA VAL A 48 -16.60 -26.57 -2.03
C VAL A 48 -17.41 -25.29 -2.26
N THR A 49 -18.69 -25.33 -1.88
CA THR A 49 -19.52 -24.13 -1.79
C THR A 49 -19.77 -23.82 -0.32
N LEU A 50 -19.48 -22.58 0.08
CA LEU A 50 -19.70 -22.15 1.46
C LEU A 50 -21.16 -21.74 1.66
N GLU A 51 -21.74 -22.17 2.78
CA GLU A 51 -23.16 -21.92 3.10
C GLU A 51 -23.42 -20.48 3.58
N HIS A 52 -22.38 -19.73 3.96
CA HIS A 52 -22.51 -18.37 4.49
C HIS A 52 -22.87 -17.33 3.42
N GLU A 53 -23.59 -16.28 3.83
CA GLU A 53 -23.85 -15.10 3.01
C GLU A 53 -22.72 -14.07 3.17
N PHE A 54 -22.23 -13.55 2.04
CA PHE A 54 -21.21 -12.49 2.03
C PHE A 54 -21.72 -11.24 1.32
N GLU A 55 -21.27 -10.06 1.76
CA GLU A 55 -21.43 -8.79 1.06
C GLU A 55 -20.15 -8.44 0.27
N LEU A 56 -20.31 -8.33 -1.04
CA LEU A 56 -19.29 -7.84 -1.97
C LEU A 56 -19.49 -6.34 -2.23
N GLN A 57 -18.46 -5.53 -2.00
CA GLN A 57 -18.48 -4.14 -2.40
C GLN A 57 -18.08 -3.99 -3.87
N THR A 58 -18.95 -3.39 -4.66
CA THR A 58 -18.72 -3.19 -6.10
C THR A 58 -18.33 -1.75 -6.42
N ASN A 59 -17.75 -1.56 -7.61
CA ASN A 59 -17.30 -0.28 -8.18
C ASN A 59 -16.20 0.44 -7.39
N GLN A 60 -15.49 -0.28 -6.51
CA GLN A 60 -14.29 0.20 -5.83
C GLN A 60 -13.24 -0.92 -5.73
N PRO A 61 -11.95 -0.58 -5.61
CA PRO A 61 -10.89 -1.57 -5.34
C PRO A 61 -11.10 -2.27 -4.00
N VAL A 62 -10.99 -3.59 -4.01
CA VAL A 62 -11.29 -4.49 -2.91
C VAL A 62 -10.17 -5.54 -2.82
N SER A 63 -9.71 -5.83 -1.60
CA SER A 63 -8.61 -6.78 -1.34
C SER A 63 -9.11 -8.05 -0.63
N PHE A 64 -8.69 -9.20 -1.14
CA PHE A 64 -8.95 -10.54 -0.62
C PHE A 64 -7.66 -11.11 -0.05
N ARG A 65 -7.64 -11.48 1.24
CA ARG A 65 -6.44 -12.00 1.89
C ARG A 65 -6.61 -13.49 2.17
N LEU A 66 -5.74 -14.29 1.57
CA LEU A 66 -5.72 -15.72 1.80
C LEU A 66 -4.67 -16.06 2.85
N PHE A 67 -4.99 -17.08 3.62
CA PHE A 67 -4.11 -17.66 4.62
C PHE A 67 -4.02 -19.15 4.36
N ILE A 68 -2.88 -19.74 4.71
CA ILE A 68 -2.68 -21.18 4.68
C ILE A 68 -2.19 -21.66 6.05
N SER A 69 -2.52 -22.89 6.41
CA SER A 69 -1.96 -23.54 7.60
C SER A 69 -1.51 -24.96 7.30
N ALA A 70 -0.30 -25.28 7.77
CA ALA A 70 0.31 -26.60 7.69
C ALA A 70 0.13 -27.44 8.96
N THR A 71 -0.47 -26.87 10.01
CA THR A 71 -0.60 -27.53 11.32
C THR A 71 -2.06 -27.84 11.65
N ARG A 72 -3.00 -27.17 10.98
CA ARG A 72 -4.45 -27.37 11.17
C ARG A 72 -4.99 -28.45 10.23
N LEU A 73 -5.34 -29.60 10.80
CA LEU A 73 -5.66 -30.83 10.06
C LEU A 73 -7.16 -31.14 9.94
N HIS A 74 -8.01 -30.52 10.78
CA HIS A 74 -9.40 -30.97 10.98
C HIS A 74 -10.45 -29.87 10.79
N ASP A 75 -10.05 -28.68 10.36
CA ASP A 75 -10.99 -27.57 10.14
C ASP A 75 -11.90 -27.86 8.95
N ARG A 76 -13.20 -27.60 9.11
CA ARG A 76 -14.20 -27.88 8.08
C ARG A 76 -14.43 -26.66 7.19
N PRO A 77 -14.78 -26.85 5.90
CA PRO A 77 -15.17 -25.72 5.07
C PRO A 77 -16.33 -24.93 5.67
N GLY A 78 -16.21 -23.61 5.67
CA GLY A 78 -17.19 -22.71 6.29
C GLY A 78 -16.96 -22.46 7.78
N GLU A 79 -16.04 -23.17 8.42
CA GLU A 79 -15.68 -22.93 9.81
C GLU A 79 -15.01 -21.56 9.96
N LEU A 80 -15.52 -20.77 10.91
CA LEU A 80 -15.02 -19.45 11.23
C LEU A 80 -14.00 -19.55 12.35
N LEU A 81 -12.82 -19.06 12.08
CA LEU A 81 -11.64 -19.17 12.92
C LEU A 81 -11.10 -17.78 13.21
N VAL A 82 -10.41 -17.64 14.33
CA VAL A 82 -9.69 -16.43 14.68
C VAL A 82 -8.26 -16.58 14.19
N LEU A 83 -7.76 -15.56 13.48
CA LEU A 83 -6.36 -15.52 13.06
C LEU A 83 -5.44 -15.60 14.29
N ASN A 84 -4.54 -16.57 14.27
CA ASN A 84 -3.45 -16.77 15.23
C ASN A 84 -2.14 -17.06 14.47
N ASP A 85 -1.09 -17.46 15.20
CA ASP A 85 0.24 -17.73 14.62
C ASP A 85 0.31 -19.02 13.78
N ASP A 86 -0.75 -19.86 13.76
CA ASP A 86 -0.80 -21.09 12.96
C ASP A 86 -1.06 -20.81 11.46
N PHE A 87 -1.40 -19.58 11.11
CA PHE A 87 -1.75 -19.16 9.76
C PHE A 87 -0.66 -18.32 9.14
N ARG A 88 -0.31 -18.65 7.89
CA ARG A 88 0.59 -17.86 7.06
C ARG A 88 -0.21 -17.15 5.98
N GLU A 89 -0.08 -15.83 5.92
CA GLU A 89 -0.71 -15.00 4.89
C GLU A 89 -0.04 -15.20 3.53
N LEU A 90 -0.84 -15.33 2.47
CA LEU A 90 -0.42 -15.31 1.08
C LEU A 90 -0.53 -13.90 0.50
N ALA A 91 0.05 -13.68 -0.68
CA ALA A 91 -0.08 -12.41 -1.38
C ALA A 91 -1.58 -12.06 -1.57
N PRO A 92 -2.04 -10.88 -1.11
CA PRO A 92 -3.45 -10.52 -1.19
C PRO A 92 -3.86 -10.27 -2.65
N TYR A 93 -5.04 -10.76 -3.02
CA TYR A 93 -5.60 -10.56 -4.35
C TYR A 93 -6.44 -9.29 -4.37
N GLN A 94 -6.00 -8.30 -5.15
CA GLN A 94 -6.68 -7.03 -5.30
C GLN A 94 -7.43 -7.00 -6.62
N THR A 95 -8.71 -6.67 -6.57
CA THR A 95 -9.53 -6.55 -7.76
C THR A 95 -10.60 -5.48 -7.56
N SER A 96 -11.36 -5.16 -8.61
CA SER A 96 -12.55 -4.32 -8.52
C SER A 96 -13.66 -4.96 -9.34
N PHE A 97 -14.81 -5.17 -8.72
CA PHE A 97 -15.96 -5.76 -9.40
C PHE A 97 -16.85 -4.66 -9.94
N ARG A 98 -17.12 -4.67 -11.25
CA ARG A 98 -18.07 -3.73 -11.86
C ARG A 98 -19.48 -4.29 -11.75
N TYR A 99 -20.42 -3.46 -11.31
CA TYR A 99 -21.83 -3.79 -11.27
C TYR A 99 -22.69 -2.53 -11.48
N GLY A 100 -23.66 -2.56 -12.38
CA GLY A 100 -24.53 -1.42 -12.67
C GLY A 100 -23.79 -0.16 -13.21
N ARG A 101 -24.39 1.03 -13.02
CA ARG A 101 -23.92 2.32 -13.56
C ARG A 101 -22.97 3.09 -12.62
N GLY A 102 -22.08 2.40 -11.91
CA GLY A 102 -20.90 3.01 -11.26
C GLY A 102 -21.09 3.60 -9.86
N HIS A 103 -22.19 3.32 -9.16
CA HIS A 103 -22.32 3.64 -7.73
C HIS A 103 -21.80 2.48 -6.87
N VAL A 104 -21.20 2.77 -5.71
CA VAL A 104 -20.76 1.72 -4.77
C VAL A 104 -22.01 1.02 -4.23
N GLU A 105 -22.15 -0.26 -4.55
CA GLU A 105 -23.29 -1.08 -4.16
C GLU A 105 -22.78 -2.34 -3.45
N ARG A 106 -23.49 -2.75 -2.39
CA ARG A 106 -23.19 -3.99 -1.66
C ARG A 106 -24.06 -5.11 -2.22
N LEU A 107 -23.43 -6.16 -2.70
CA LEU A 107 -24.14 -7.31 -3.27
C LEU A 107 -23.99 -8.52 -2.39
N LYS A 108 -25.11 -9.22 -2.17
CA LYS A 108 -25.09 -10.54 -1.55
C LYS A 108 -24.55 -11.57 -2.54
N VAL A 109 -23.49 -12.27 -2.13
CA VAL A 109 -22.79 -13.25 -2.95
C VAL A 109 -22.57 -14.56 -2.19
N SER A 110 -22.48 -15.67 -2.93
CA SER A 110 -22.04 -16.97 -2.45
C SER A 110 -20.60 -17.23 -2.90
N LEU A 111 -19.79 -17.81 -2.02
CA LEU A 111 -18.38 -18.12 -2.28
C LEU A 111 -18.21 -19.60 -2.60
N HIS A 112 -17.54 -19.87 -3.71
CA HIS A 112 -17.23 -21.20 -4.18
C HIS A 112 -15.73 -21.34 -4.40
N CYS A 113 -15.21 -22.53 -4.14
CA CYS A 113 -13.78 -22.84 -4.20
C CYS A 113 -13.60 -24.18 -4.90
N ARG A 114 -12.57 -24.31 -5.74
CA ARG A 114 -12.22 -25.55 -6.43
C ARG A 114 -10.71 -25.73 -6.48
N MET A 115 -10.26 -26.95 -6.23
CA MET A 115 -8.86 -27.34 -6.47
C MET A 115 -8.70 -27.87 -7.89
N THR A 116 -7.78 -27.29 -8.65
CA THR A 116 -7.48 -27.73 -10.02
C THR A 116 -6.45 -28.86 -10.03
N GLU A 117 -6.44 -29.65 -11.10
CA GLU A 117 -5.42 -30.71 -11.35
C GLU A 117 -3.98 -30.14 -11.45
N THR A 118 -3.83 -28.82 -11.60
CA THR A 118 -2.53 -28.13 -11.65
C THR A 118 -2.03 -27.62 -10.28
N GLY A 119 -2.76 -27.91 -9.20
CA GLY A 119 -2.42 -27.48 -7.82
C GLY A 119 -2.75 -26.02 -7.52
N THR A 120 -3.65 -25.41 -8.29
CA THR A 120 -4.10 -24.01 -8.13
C THR A 120 -5.48 -23.98 -7.47
N LEU A 121 -5.67 -23.09 -6.50
CA LEU A 121 -6.97 -22.83 -5.88
C LEU A 121 -7.72 -21.77 -6.69
N GLU A 122 -8.82 -22.19 -7.30
CA GLU A 122 -9.77 -21.31 -7.97
C GLU A 122 -10.90 -20.95 -7.01
N LEU A 123 -11.23 -19.68 -6.89
CA LEU A 123 -12.42 -19.22 -6.19
C LEU A 123 -13.32 -18.44 -7.14
N TRP A 124 -14.61 -18.39 -6.85
CA TRP A 124 -15.51 -17.44 -7.51
C TRP A 124 -16.64 -17.02 -6.58
N LEU A 125 -17.05 -15.77 -6.76
CA LEU A 125 -18.25 -15.22 -6.13
C LEU A 125 -19.40 -15.30 -7.13
N SER A 126 -20.53 -15.86 -6.73
CA SER A 126 -21.77 -15.82 -7.50
C SER A 126 -22.75 -14.85 -6.85
N SER A 127 -23.36 -13.97 -7.64
CA SER A 127 -24.43 -13.10 -7.15
C SER A 127 -25.65 -13.97 -6.80
N ARG A 128 -26.31 -13.67 -5.67
CA ARG A 128 -27.57 -14.35 -5.31
C ARG A 128 -28.81 -13.68 -5.92
N THR A 129 -28.64 -12.50 -6.49
CA THR A 129 -29.72 -11.68 -7.06
C THR A 129 -29.65 -11.56 -8.58
N SER A 130 -28.55 -12.00 -9.21
CA SER A 130 -28.34 -11.93 -10.66
C SER A 130 -27.43 -13.07 -11.13
N ASP A 131 -27.34 -13.30 -12.44
CA ASP A 131 -26.49 -14.36 -13.02
C ASP A 131 -24.98 -14.02 -13.06
N HIS A 132 -24.56 -12.93 -12.39
CA HIS A 132 -23.17 -12.50 -12.39
C HIS A 132 -22.28 -13.44 -11.57
N ARG A 133 -21.15 -13.83 -12.16
CA ARG A 133 -20.09 -14.60 -11.52
C ARG A 133 -18.75 -13.88 -11.65
N TRP A 134 -18.02 -13.77 -10.55
CA TRP A 134 -16.71 -13.11 -10.50
C TRP A 134 -15.62 -14.09 -10.06
N PRO A 135 -14.73 -14.51 -10.98
CA PRO A 135 -13.63 -15.42 -10.67
C PRO A 135 -12.50 -14.72 -9.91
N LEU A 136 -11.83 -15.45 -9.02
CA LEU A 136 -10.65 -15.08 -8.26
C LEU A 136 -9.66 -16.26 -8.32
N SER A 137 -8.44 -16.03 -8.79
CA SER A 137 -7.45 -17.11 -8.93
C SER A 137 -6.22 -16.80 -8.07
N PHE A 138 -5.75 -17.79 -7.31
CA PHE A 138 -4.62 -17.64 -6.39
C PHE A 138 -3.53 -18.67 -6.68
N ASP A 139 -2.28 -18.21 -6.79
CA ASP A 139 -1.12 -19.10 -6.92
C ASP A 139 -0.62 -19.53 -5.53
N LEU A 140 -0.72 -20.83 -5.25
CA LEU A 140 -0.32 -21.43 -3.97
C LEU A 140 1.18 -21.82 -3.92
N ARG A 141 1.94 -21.71 -5.02
CA ARG A 141 3.32 -22.21 -5.11
C ARG A 141 4.32 -21.39 -4.30
N ALA A 142 4.02 -20.13 -4.01
CA ALA A 142 4.84 -19.25 -3.17
C ALA A 142 4.91 -19.70 -1.69
N ALA A 143 4.09 -20.67 -1.27
CA ALA A 143 4.08 -21.21 0.08
C ALA A 143 5.30 -22.09 0.42
N ASN A 144 6.02 -22.65 -0.56
CA ASN A 144 6.99 -23.72 -0.32
C ASN A 144 8.46 -23.28 -0.09
N THR A 145 8.77 -21.98 -0.10
CA THR A 145 10.16 -21.52 0.02
C THR A 145 10.52 -21.17 1.47
N SER A 146 11.30 -22.04 2.11
CA SER A 146 11.90 -21.83 3.44
C SER A 146 13.01 -20.77 3.38
N GLN A 147 12.97 -19.79 4.29
CA GLN A 147 14.00 -18.77 4.47
C GLN A 147 15.20 -19.34 5.24
N GLN A 148 16.42 -19.22 4.68
CA GLN A 148 17.66 -19.23 5.47
C GLN A 148 18.77 -18.39 4.78
N ASP A 149 19.35 -17.50 5.58
CA ASP A 149 20.62 -16.78 5.48
C ASP A 149 20.95 -15.88 4.27
N ARG A 150 20.91 -14.56 4.49
CA ARG A 150 22.10 -13.68 4.42
C ARG A 150 21.87 -12.26 4.98
N PRO A 151 22.94 -11.60 5.48
CA PRO A 151 22.86 -10.33 6.22
C PRO A 151 22.97 -9.09 5.31
N THR A 152 22.48 -7.98 5.85
CA THR A 152 22.70 -6.56 5.52
C THR A 152 23.44 -6.23 4.22
N ASP A 153 22.67 -5.90 3.18
CA ASP A 153 23.04 -4.86 2.23
C ASP A 153 21.78 -4.19 1.69
N ARG A 154 21.87 -2.86 1.56
CA ARG A 154 20.88 -1.91 1.02
C ARG A 154 19.67 -2.58 0.35
N GLN A 155 18.51 -2.49 0.98
CA GLN A 155 17.22 -2.98 0.47
C GLN A 155 16.86 -2.30 -0.87
N GLY A 156 17.43 -2.80 -1.95
CA GLY A 156 16.95 -2.60 -3.30
C GLY A 156 15.87 -3.63 -3.57
N VAL A 157 14.68 -3.16 -3.97
CA VAL A 157 13.62 -3.99 -4.54
C VAL A 157 14.15 -4.57 -5.85
N THR A 158 14.87 -5.69 -5.80
CA THR A 158 15.27 -6.44 -6.99
C THR A 158 14.10 -7.31 -7.41
N ASN A 159 13.15 -6.70 -8.14
CA ASN A 159 12.08 -7.46 -8.76
C ASN A 159 12.71 -8.41 -9.80
N THR A 160 12.71 -9.71 -9.53
CA THR A 160 13.49 -10.74 -10.25
C THR A 160 12.77 -11.29 -11.49
N LEU A 161 11.62 -10.72 -11.85
CA LEU A 161 10.88 -11.06 -13.05
C LEU A 161 11.55 -10.39 -14.27
N ALA A 162 12.34 -11.14 -15.01
CA ALA A 162 12.87 -10.69 -16.30
C ALA A 162 11.76 -10.78 -17.35
N ILE A 163 11.28 -9.64 -17.83
CA ILE A 163 10.45 -9.52 -19.03
C ILE A 163 11.39 -9.30 -20.21
N ASP A 164 11.07 -9.88 -21.36
CA ASP A 164 11.82 -9.69 -22.61
C ASP A 164 11.71 -8.25 -23.13
N GLU A 165 12.77 -7.78 -23.78
CA GLU A 165 12.87 -6.41 -24.29
C GLU A 165 11.75 -6.08 -25.30
N ALA A 166 11.36 -7.06 -26.12
CA ALA A 166 10.27 -6.92 -27.09
C ALA A 166 8.91 -6.63 -26.45
N THR A 167 8.60 -7.25 -25.29
CA THR A 167 7.35 -6.96 -24.57
C THR A 167 7.37 -5.55 -23.97
N ILE A 168 8.54 -5.08 -23.51
CA ILE A 168 8.72 -3.71 -23.02
C ILE A 168 8.52 -2.71 -24.15
N ASP A 169 9.11 -2.97 -25.32
CA ASP A 169 8.93 -2.12 -26.51
C ASP A 169 7.46 -2.04 -26.93
N ALA A 170 6.76 -3.19 -26.97
CA ALA A 170 5.34 -3.23 -27.27
C ALA A 170 4.49 -2.49 -26.21
N ALA A 171 4.89 -2.50 -24.93
CA ALA A 171 4.25 -1.72 -23.88
C ALA A 171 4.47 -0.20 -24.08
N ILE A 172 5.66 0.20 -24.54
CA ILE A 172 5.98 1.59 -24.90
C ILE A 172 5.18 2.05 -26.12
N ASP A 173 5.01 1.19 -27.13
CA ASP A 173 4.17 1.49 -28.27
C ASP A 173 2.70 1.63 -27.88
N LEU A 174 2.20 0.76 -26.99
CA LEU A 174 0.86 0.90 -26.41
C LEU A 174 0.72 2.25 -25.67
N LEU A 175 1.70 2.60 -24.83
CA LEU A 175 1.75 3.91 -24.17
C LEU A 175 1.69 5.06 -25.17
N ARG A 176 2.43 4.97 -26.28
CA ARG A 176 2.42 5.98 -27.33
C ARG A 176 1.02 6.10 -27.93
N THR A 177 0.41 5.00 -28.35
CA THR A 177 -0.94 5.00 -28.95
C THR A 177 -1.98 5.57 -27.99
N ASP A 178 -1.98 5.14 -26.73
CA ASP A 178 -2.98 5.54 -25.76
C ASP A 178 -2.80 6.99 -25.27
N LEU A 179 -1.55 7.47 -25.17
CA LEU A 179 -1.26 8.81 -24.66
C LEU A 179 -1.35 9.89 -25.75
N PHE A 180 -0.99 9.58 -27.00
CA PHE A 180 -0.99 10.55 -28.11
C PHE A 180 -2.28 10.52 -28.94
N ALA A 181 -3.27 9.73 -28.56
CA ALA A 181 -4.60 9.81 -29.15
C ALA A 181 -5.21 11.22 -28.93
N PRO A 182 -6.11 11.71 -29.82
CA PRO A 182 -6.72 13.03 -29.68
C PRO A 182 -7.39 13.28 -28.31
N ARG A 183 -7.84 12.20 -27.66
CA ARG A 183 -8.14 12.16 -26.24
C ARG A 183 -7.35 11.02 -25.62
N PRO A 184 -6.59 11.26 -24.53
CA PRO A 184 -5.75 10.24 -23.93
C PRO A 184 -6.65 9.17 -23.31
N ASN A 185 -6.31 7.90 -23.55
CA ASN A 185 -7.14 6.79 -23.11
C ASN A 185 -7.18 6.74 -21.56
N PRO A 186 -8.35 6.77 -20.91
CA PRO A 186 -8.40 6.69 -19.45
C PRO A 186 -7.97 5.32 -18.89
N GLN A 187 -7.92 4.29 -19.74
CA GLN A 187 -7.62 2.90 -19.36
C GLN A 187 -6.15 2.49 -19.60
N VAL A 188 -5.23 3.43 -19.90
CA VAL A 188 -3.81 3.12 -20.19
C VAL A 188 -3.19 2.12 -19.20
N MET A 189 -3.36 2.37 -17.90
CA MET A 189 -2.81 1.48 -16.87
C MET A 189 -3.36 0.06 -16.95
N ARG A 190 -4.67 -0.09 -17.24
CA ARG A 190 -5.31 -1.39 -17.40
C ARG A 190 -4.87 -2.08 -18.68
N ASN A 191 -4.71 -1.32 -19.76
CA ASN A 191 -4.22 -1.86 -21.03
C ASN A 191 -2.78 -2.37 -20.89
N LEU A 192 -1.94 -1.66 -20.14
CA LEU A 192 -0.59 -2.11 -19.79
C LEU A 192 -0.60 -3.36 -18.90
N GLU A 193 -1.51 -3.46 -17.91
CA GLU A 193 -1.65 -4.69 -17.10
C GLU A 193 -2.02 -5.88 -17.97
N ASN A 194 -2.99 -5.72 -18.87
CA ASN A 194 -3.40 -6.77 -19.79
C ASN A 194 -2.28 -7.17 -20.75
N HIS A 195 -1.52 -6.20 -21.26
CA HIS A 195 -0.41 -6.43 -22.19
C HIS A 195 0.77 -7.13 -21.51
N LEU A 196 1.15 -6.69 -20.31
CA LEU A 196 2.24 -7.30 -19.54
C LEU A 196 1.85 -8.63 -18.90
N GLY A 197 0.55 -8.92 -18.79
CA GLY A 197 0.04 -10.11 -18.10
C GLY A 197 0.33 -10.11 -16.60
N LEU A 198 0.66 -8.95 -16.02
CA LEU A 198 1.08 -8.77 -14.64
C LEU A 198 0.26 -7.69 -13.95
N GLN A 199 0.01 -7.85 -12.65
CA GLN A 199 -0.58 -6.79 -11.85
C GLN A 199 0.40 -5.63 -11.69
N ARG A 200 -0.13 -4.41 -11.54
CA ARG A 200 0.66 -3.16 -11.35
C ARG A 200 1.79 -3.25 -10.32
N HIS A 201 1.62 -4.01 -9.24
CA HIS A 201 2.59 -4.11 -8.16
C HIS A 201 3.70 -5.15 -8.44
N GLU A 202 3.56 -5.94 -9.50
CA GLU A 202 4.47 -6.99 -9.94
C GLU A 202 5.34 -6.54 -11.10
N TRP A 203 5.06 -5.38 -11.70
CA TRP A 203 5.83 -4.87 -12.84
C TRP A 203 7.31 -4.72 -12.48
N PRO A 204 8.23 -5.28 -13.30
CA PRO A 204 9.65 -5.20 -13.02
C PRO A 204 10.17 -3.77 -13.18
N LEU A 205 11.22 -3.46 -12.41
CA LEU A 205 11.81 -2.13 -12.43
C LEU A 205 12.35 -1.76 -13.82
N SER A 206 12.86 -2.72 -14.59
CA SER A 206 13.31 -2.52 -15.97
C SER A 206 12.19 -1.95 -16.85
N ALA A 207 11.02 -2.60 -16.87
CA ALA A 207 9.86 -2.13 -17.62
C ALA A 207 9.37 -0.77 -17.13
N LEU A 208 9.28 -0.59 -15.80
CA LEU A 208 8.90 0.69 -15.20
C LEU A 208 9.84 1.83 -15.65
N ARG A 209 11.16 1.61 -15.63
CA ARG A 209 12.13 2.65 -16.00
C ARG A 209 12.20 2.90 -17.51
N ALA A 210 12.04 1.88 -18.34
CA ALA A 210 11.94 2.06 -19.79
C ALA A 210 10.72 2.92 -20.17
N MET A 211 9.56 2.64 -19.57
CA MET A 211 8.37 3.47 -19.74
C MET A 211 8.58 4.89 -19.18
N ALA A 212 9.28 5.05 -18.06
CA ALA A 212 9.61 6.36 -17.53
C ALA A 212 10.49 7.18 -18.48
N ASP A 213 11.49 6.55 -19.12
CA ASP A 213 12.37 7.22 -20.09
C ASP A 213 11.57 7.75 -21.29
N PHE A 214 10.67 6.92 -21.84
CA PHE A 214 9.75 7.35 -22.88
C PHE A 214 8.91 8.56 -22.45
N LEU A 215 8.32 8.54 -21.24
CA LEU A 215 7.51 9.64 -20.73
C LEU A 215 8.33 10.93 -20.52
N ILE A 216 9.56 10.83 -20.01
CA ILE A 216 10.45 11.98 -19.78
C ILE A 216 10.79 12.68 -21.10
N GLU A 217 11.04 11.91 -22.16
CA GLU A 217 11.37 12.45 -23.49
C GLU A 217 10.17 13.09 -24.17
N ASN A 218 8.96 12.62 -23.83
CA ASN A 218 7.71 13.00 -24.50
C ASN A 218 6.83 13.97 -23.69
N ARG A 219 7.41 14.78 -22.80
CA ARG A 219 6.66 15.77 -21.99
C ARG A 219 5.82 16.76 -22.83
N ALA A 220 6.18 16.99 -24.09
CA ALA A 220 5.46 17.92 -24.96
C ALA A 220 3.96 17.59 -25.10
N VAL A 221 3.57 16.31 -24.98
CA VAL A 221 2.17 15.87 -25.03
C VAL A 221 1.29 16.53 -23.96
N CYS A 222 1.88 16.97 -22.84
CA CYS A 222 1.15 17.68 -21.80
C CYS A 222 0.60 19.03 -22.26
N ARG A 223 1.02 19.57 -23.41
CA ARG A 223 0.48 20.81 -23.98
C ARG A 223 -0.82 20.63 -24.74
N GLU A 224 -1.15 19.40 -25.14
CA GLU A 224 -2.32 19.11 -25.97
C GLU A 224 -3.63 19.35 -25.20
N SER A 225 -3.71 18.90 -23.95
CA SER A 225 -4.85 19.23 -23.07
C SER A 225 -4.56 18.94 -21.60
N ALA A 226 -5.41 19.44 -20.71
CA ALA A 226 -5.40 19.13 -19.29
C ALA A 226 -5.48 17.62 -18.99
N GLN A 227 -6.21 16.86 -19.82
CA GLN A 227 -6.33 15.40 -19.67
C GLN A 227 -5.02 14.69 -20.01
N HIS A 228 -4.26 15.19 -20.99
CA HIS A 228 -2.94 14.66 -21.33
C HIS A 228 -1.96 14.89 -20.19
N GLU A 229 -1.93 16.10 -19.64
CA GLU A 229 -1.06 16.43 -18.51
C GLU A 229 -1.39 15.59 -17.26
N GLU A 230 -2.67 15.45 -16.91
CA GLU A 230 -3.09 14.62 -15.79
C GLU A 230 -2.62 13.16 -15.97
N ARG A 231 -2.86 12.58 -17.16
CA ARG A 231 -2.50 11.19 -17.45
C ARG A 231 -0.98 10.99 -17.44
N TRP A 232 -0.25 11.91 -18.05
CA TRP A 232 1.21 11.87 -18.09
C TRP A 232 1.81 11.96 -16.69
N LEU A 233 1.32 12.88 -15.83
CA LEU A 233 1.78 13.00 -14.44
C LEU A 233 1.51 11.71 -13.66
N ASN A 234 0.33 11.12 -13.83
CA ASN A 234 -0.03 9.88 -13.15
C ASN A 234 0.91 8.73 -13.55
N LEU A 235 1.11 8.51 -14.86
CA LEU A 235 1.99 7.48 -15.41
C LEU A 235 3.44 7.69 -14.99
N LEU A 236 3.96 8.93 -15.09
CA LEU A 236 5.33 9.24 -14.71
C LEU A 236 5.56 9.01 -13.21
N SER A 237 4.59 9.40 -12.37
CA SER A 237 4.69 9.19 -10.91
C SER A 237 4.76 7.71 -10.54
N PHE A 238 4.02 6.88 -11.28
CA PHE A 238 3.94 5.45 -11.03
C PHE A 238 5.20 4.72 -11.52
N THR A 239 5.69 5.08 -12.69
CA THR A 239 6.86 4.44 -13.33
C THR A 239 8.19 4.80 -12.65
N LEU A 240 8.27 5.95 -11.98
CA LEU A 240 9.49 6.38 -11.28
C LEU A 240 9.57 5.99 -9.81
N ARG A 241 8.51 5.53 -9.16
CA ARG A 241 8.54 5.22 -7.71
C ARG A 241 9.58 4.15 -7.35
N PRO A 242 10.23 4.21 -6.17
CA PRO A 242 10.26 5.33 -5.21
C PRO A 242 11.27 6.45 -5.58
N GLY A 243 11.79 6.46 -6.81
CA GLY A 243 12.82 7.39 -7.29
C GLY A 243 14.24 6.84 -7.19
N PHE A 244 14.43 5.60 -6.73
CA PHE A 244 15.72 4.93 -6.63
C PHE A 244 15.53 3.41 -6.71
N GLY A 245 16.64 2.67 -6.75
CA GLY A 245 16.65 1.20 -6.78
C GLY A 245 16.93 0.60 -8.14
N PHE A 246 17.01 1.41 -9.21
CA PHE A 246 17.40 0.97 -10.54
C PHE A 246 18.60 1.78 -11.09
N PRO A 247 19.52 1.17 -11.86
CA PRO A 247 20.63 1.89 -12.47
C PRO A 247 20.19 3.09 -13.33
N GLY A 248 20.83 4.24 -13.13
CA GLY A 248 20.53 5.49 -13.84
C GLY A 248 19.34 6.29 -13.30
N ASP A 249 18.73 5.88 -12.18
CA ASP A 249 17.66 6.65 -11.54
C ASP A 249 18.11 8.08 -11.17
N ASP A 250 19.37 8.30 -10.81
CA ASP A 250 19.92 9.63 -10.54
C ASP A 250 19.94 10.54 -11.80
N ILE A 251 20.14 9.95 -12.98
CA ILE A 251 20.10 10.65 -14.27
C ILE A 251 18.65 11.00 -14.62
N ARG A 252 17.73 10.03 -14.48
CA ARG A 252 16.29 10.24 -14.71
C ARG A 252 15.74 11.34 -13.81
N LEU A 253 16.03 11.28 -12.51
CA LEU A 253 15.60 12.30 -11.56
C LEU A 253 16.21 13.67 -11.85
N ARG A 254 17.45 13.76 -12.36
CA ARG A 254 18.01 15.04 -12.84
C ARG A 254 17.25 15.61 -14.03
N LYS A 255 16.78 14.77 -14.96
CA LYS A 255 15.92 15.21 -16.08
C LYS A 255 14.56 15.69 -15.56
N VAL A 256 13.90 14.88 -14.72
CA VAL A 256 12.58 15.19 -14.13
C VAL A 256 12.62 16.44 -13.25
N TRP A 257 13.72 16.66 -12.51
CA TRP A 257 13.88 17.83 -11.67
C TRP A 257 13.79 19.15 -12.45
N LYS A 258 14.20 19.17 -13.73
CA LYS A 258 14.04 20.36 -14.58
C LYS A 258 12.58 20.80 -14.67
N PHE A 259 11.64 19.84 -14.65
CA PHE A 259 10.21 20.11 -14.75
C PHE A 259 9.69 20.91 -13.55
N TRP A 260 10.35 20.81 -12.38
CA TRP A 260 9.98 21.56 -11.18
C TRP A 260 9.88 23.07 -11.44
N PHE A 261 10.80 23.61 -12.25
CA PHE A 261 10.84 25.04 -12.57
C PHE A 261 9.81 25.46 -13.61
N ASP A 262 9.46 24.55 -14.51
CA ASP A 262 8.44 24.79 -15.55
C ASP A 262 7.01 24.74 -14.98
N SER A 263 6.82 24.14 -13.80
CA SER A 263 5.52 23.96 -13.15
C SER A 263 4.53 23.16 -14.01
N VAL A 264 3.26 23.14 -13.57
CA VAL A 264 2.13 22.59 -14.34
C VAL A 264 1.76 23.52 -15.50
N ILE A 265 1.38 22.93 -16.63
CA ILE A 265 1.01 23.64 -17.87
C ILE A 265 -0.43 24.16 -17.79
N HIS A 266 -1.34 23.39 -17.19
CA HIS A 266 -2.76 23.74 -17.06
C HIS A 266 -3.14 24.03 -15.58
N PRO A 267 -2.72 25.18 -15.02
CA PRO A 267 -2.88 25.47 -13.59
C PRO A 267 -4.33 25.72 -13.13
N ASN A 268 -5.27 25.88 -14.06
CA ASN A 268 -6.68 26.14 -13.73
C ASN A 268 -7.42 24.87 -13.27
N TYR A 269 -6.82 23.68 -13.38
CA TYR A 269 -7.44 22.40 -13.04
C TYR A 269 -6.88 21.88 -11.71
N PRO A 270 -7.69 21.79 -10.63
CA PRO A 270 -7.24 21.31 -9.32
C PRO A 270 -6.64 19.89 -9.35
N GLN A 271 -7.18 19.02 -10.21
CA GLN A 271 -6.72 17.64 -10.35
C GLN A 271 -5.26 17.56 -10.83
N ILE A 272 -4.82 18.49 -11.68
CA ILE A 272 -3.43 18.54 -12.16
C ILE A 272 -2.48 18.90 -11.02
N HIS A 273 -2.88 19.82 -10.14
CA HIS A 273 -2.11 20.11 -8.92
C HIS A 273 -2.02 18.89 -8.00
N ALA A 274 -3.09 18.12 -7.86
CA ALA A 274 -3.06 16.88 -7.08
C ALA A 274 -2.08 15.85 -7.69
N GLN A 275 -2.12 15.61 -9.01
CA GLN A 275 -1.18 14.71 -9.68
C GLN A 275 0.26 15.24 -9.64
N TRP A 276 0.46 16.55 -9.74
CA TRP A 276 1.77 17.18 -9.60
C TRP A 276 2.41 16.85 -8.25
N TRP A 277 1.67 17.04 -7.15
CA TRP A 277 2.18 16.70 -5.83
C TRP A 277 2.30 15.19 -5.60
N THR A 278 1.47 14.37 -6.25
CA THR A 278 1.61 12.90 -6.26
C THR A 278 2.93 12.47 -6.91
N LEU A 279 3.30 13.07 -8.05
CA LEU A 279 4.60 12.84 -8.69
C LEU A 279 5.74 13.11 -7.72
N TRP A 280 5.78 14.32 -7.15
CA TRP A 280 6.87 14.69 -6.25
C TRP A 280 6.92 13.82 -5.01
N ARG A 281 5.78 13.53 -4.39
CA ARG A 281 5.69 12.62 -3.24
C ARG A 281 6.36 11.27 -3.53
N ARG A 282 6.01 10.64 -4.65
CA ARG A 282 6.46 9.28 -4.99
C ARG A 282 7.95 9.19 -5.33
N ILE A 283 8.57 10.26 -5.79
CA ILE A 283 9.99 10.27 -6.19
C ILE A 283 10.91 10.98 -5.17
N THR A 284 10.34 11.73 -4.23
CA THR A 284 11.09 12.48 -3.21
C THR A 284 12.13 11.63 -2.46
N PRO A 285 11.86 10.36 -2.08
CA PRO A 285 12.86 9.51 -1.44
C PRO A 285 14.17 9.38 -2.23
N GLY A 286 14.10 9.33 -3.57
CA GLY A 286 15.27 9.30 -4.46
C GLY A 286 15.95 10.66 -4.69
N LEU A 287 15.33 11.77 -4.30
CA LEU A 287 15.90 13.10 -4.49
C LEU A 287 16.99 13.44 -3.46
N ARG A 288 17.97 14.24 -3.91
CA ARG A 288 19.03 14.79 -3.06
C ARG A 288 18.47 15.75 -2.01
N GLN A 289 19.21 15.92 -0.92
CA GLN A 289 18.85 16.82 0.18
C GLN A 289 18.42 18.22 -0.28
N GLY A 290 19.20 18.86 -1.16
CA GLY A 290 18.90 20.21 -1.65
C GLY A 290 17.56 20.31 -2.39
N HIS A 291 17.18 19.27 -3.16
CA HIS A 291 15.87 19.23 -3.83
C HIS A 291 14.73 19.03 -2.83
N GLN A 292 14.89 18.11 -1.87
CA GLN A 292 13.89 17.91 -0.81
C GLN A 292 13.68 19.18 0.03
N GLN A 293 14.74 19.94 0.31
CA GLN A 293 14.64 21.23 1.00
C GLN A 293 13.86 22.27 0.20
N GLN A 294 14.04 22.33 -1.12
CA GLN A 294 13.28 23.25 -1.99
C GLN A 294 11.80 22.89 -2.04
N ILE A 295 11.48 21.59 -2.23
CA ILE A 295 10.10 21.08 -2.20
C ILE A 295 9.46 21.40 -0.85
N ALA A 296 10.11 21.03 0.25
CA ALA A 296 9.61 21.28 1.59
C ALA A 296 9.45 22.78 1.88
N GLY A 297 10.35 23.63 1.40
CA GLY A 297 10.26 25.07 1.52
C GLY A 297 9.03 25.65 0.81
N LYS A 298 8.75 25.20 -0.42
CA LYS A 298 7.55 25.58 -1.17
C LYS A 298 6.27 25.12 -0.48
N ILE A 299 6.22 23.88 0.00
CA ILE A 299 5.05 23.37 0.73
C ILE A 299 4.88 24.12 2.05
N THR A 300 5.97 24.39 2.77
CA THR A 300 5.96 25.13 4.04
C THR A 300 5.39 26.54 3.85
N SER A 301 5.72 27.24 2.76
CA SER A 301 5.20 28.59 2.54
C SER A 301 3.69 28.61 2.24
N LEU A 302 3.15 27.52 1.69
CA LEU A 302 1.72 27.36 1.39
C LEU A 302 0.92 26.88 2.62
N LEU A 303 1.41 25.84 3.31
CA LEU A 303 0.72 25.19 4.43
C LEU A 303 1.04 25.78 5.80
N PHE A 304 2.22 26.38 5.99
CA PHE A 304 2.67 26.93 7.28
C PHE A 304 3.15 28.40 7.18
N PRO A 305 2.40 29.30 6.52
CA PRO A 305 2.81 30.69 6.39
C PRO A 305 2.92 31.34 7.78
N LYS A 306 4.02 32.05 8.01
CA LYS A 306 4.37 32.65 9.31
C LYS A 306 4.39 31.63 10.46
N GLY A 307 4.61 30.34 10.16
CA GLY A 307 4.66 29.25 11.15
C GLY A 307 3.28 28.77 11.63
N GLN A 308 2.18 29.24 11.02
CA GLN A 308 0.83 28.81 11.38
C GLN A 308 0.26 27.85 10.35
N TYR A 309 -0.27 26.71 10.81
CA TYR A 309 -0.83 25.70 9.93
C TYR A 309 -2.15 26.16 9.28
N ARG A 310 -2.22 26.11 7.94
CA ARG A 310 -3.41 26.43 7.14
C ARG A 310 -4.05 25.17 6.58
N ARG A 311 -5.37 25.10 6.70
CA ARG A 311 -6.21 23.98 6.20
C ARG A 311 -6.73 24.15 4.79
N ARG A 312 -6.51 25.29 4.16
CA ARG A 312 -7.01 25.59 2.82
C ARG A 312 -5.89 26.16 1.99
N VAL A 313 -5.82 25.70 0.75
CA VAL A 313 -4.90 26.19 -0.29
C VAL A 313 -5.71 26.52 -1.54
N ARG A 314 -5.16 27.37 -2.40
CA ARG A 314 -5.85 27.82 -3.63
C ARG A 314 -6.04 26.66 -4.62
N GLU A 315 -5.11 25.73 -4.61
CA GLU A 315 -4.99 24.58 -5.51
C GLU A 315 -6.02 23.47 -5.23
N GLY A 316 -6.81 23.61 -4.15
CA GLY A 316 -7.85 22.66 -3.77
C GLY A 316 -7.43 21.65 -2.70
N GLU A 317 -8.40 20.91 -2.19
CA GLU A 317 -8.23 20.05 -1.01
C GLU A 317 -7.40 18.79 -1.30
N GLN A 318 -7.59 18.18 -2.48
CA GLN A 318 -6.80 17.03 -2.90
C GLN A 318 -5.32 17.41 -3.06
N ALA A 319 -5.02 18.55 -3.70
CA ALA A 319 -3.66 19.06 -3.82
C ALA A 319 -3.05 19.35 -2.43
N ARG A 320 -3.82 19.92 -1.49
CA ARG A 320 -3.37 20.11 -0.10
C ARG A 320 -2.96 18.81 0.56
N ARG A 321 -3.79 17.77 0.44
CA ARG A 321 -3.52 16.45 1.01
C ARG A 321 -2.24 15.84 0.42
N GLU A 322 -2.07 15.93 -0.90
CA GLU A 322 -0.86 15.46 -1.57
C GLU A 322 0.39 16.27 -1.19
N MET A 323 0.28 17.58 -0.96
CA MET A 323 1.37 18.39 -0.41
C MET A 323 1.81 17.89 0.98
N ILE A 324 0.86 17.53 1.86
CA ILE A 324 1.15 17.01 3.21
C ILE A 324 1.90 15.68 3.11
N TYR A 325 1.44 14.77 2.26
CA TYR A 325 2.11 13.49 2.07
C TYR A 325 3.50 13.66 1.41
N CYS A 326 3.63 14.60 0.47
CA CYS A 326 4.92 14.96 -0.13
C CYS A 326 5.90 15.51 0.92
N LEU A 327 5.43 16.39 1.82
CA LEU A 327 6.23 16.93 2.90
C LEU A 327 6.71 15.84 3.87
N GLY A 328 5.87 14.85 4.20
CA GLY A 328 6.28 13.72 5.04
C GLY A 328 7.23 12.75 4.35
N SER A 329 7.27 12.75 3.02
CA SER A 329 8.25 11.98 2.22
C SER A 329 9.62 12.67 2.12
N CYS A 330 9.71 13.97 2.46
CA CYS A 330 10.94 14.75 2.48
C CYS A 330 11.79 14.43 3.74
N GLU A 331 12.36 13.23 3.81
CA GLU A 331 13.08 12.77 5.00
C GLU A 331 14.41 13.50 5.26
N ARG A 332 15.07 14.06 4.24
CA ARG A 332 16.36 14.78 4.33
C ARG A 332 16.22 16.28 4.69
N ILE A 333 15.09 16.71 5.22
CA ILE A 333 14.95 18.06 5.77
C ILE A 333 15.55 18.13 7.17
N SER A 334 16.09 19.29 7.56
CA SER A 334 16.80 19.42 8.83
C SER A 334 15.92 19.04 10.04
N PRO A 335 16.47 18.41 11.09
CA PRO A 335 15.73 18.12 12.32
C PRO A 335 15.06 19.37 12.92
N LYS A 336 15.73 20.53 12.85
CA LYS A 336 15.17 21.82 13.29
C LYS A 336 13.88 22.17 12.52
N GLN A 337 13.87 21.98 11.21
CA GLN A 337 12.68 22.22 10.39
C GLN A 337 11.58 21.21 10.68
N LYS A 338 11.89 19.91 10.80
CA LYS A 338 10.92 18.88 11.20
C LYS A 338 10.24 19.24 12.52
N TYR A 339 11.04 19.62 13.51
CA TYR A 339 10.54 19.99 14.83
C TYR A 339 9.63 21.23 14.79
N ARG A 340 10.00 22.24 14.01
CA ARG A 340 9.15 23.44 13.81
C ARG A 340 7.81 23.09 13.17
N LEU A 341 7.81 22.23 12.15
CA LEU A 341 6.60 21.80 11.45
C LEU A 341 5.66 20.99 12.35
N GLY A 342 6.20 20.01 13.09
CA GLY A 342 5.40 19.22 14.02
C GLY A 342 4.83 20.05 15.17
N ASN A 343 5.59 21.01 15.71
CA ASN A 343 5.05 21.96 16.71
C ASN A 343 3.94 22.85 16.13
N ALA A 344 4.03 23.25 14.85
CA ALA A 344 2.98 24.02 14.21
C ALA A 344 1.69 23.20 14.01
N LEU A 345 1.80 21.90 13.71
CA LEU A 345 0.65 20.97 13.68
C LEU A 345 0.04 20.81 15.09
N LEU A 346 0.90 20.58 16.08
CA LEU A 346 0.53 20.37 17.48
C LEU A 346 0.10 21.65 18.22
N ALA A 347 0.08 22.82 17.56
CA ALA A 347 -0.48 24.03 18.15
C ALA A 347 -2.00 23.90 18.43
N ASN A 348 -2.70 23.03 17.71
CA ASN A 348 -4.13 22.73 17.92
C ASN A 348 -4.39 21.22 17.73
N PRO A 349 -3.94 20.36 18.66
CA PRO A 349 -3.90 18.91 18.47
C PRO A 349 -5.30 18.29 18.33
N ALA A 350 -6.30 18.86 19.00
CA ALA A 350 -7.70 18.42 18.93
C ALA A 350 -8.33 18.56 17.53
N ARG A 351 -7.74 19.34 16.62
CA ARG A 351 -8.27 19.53 15.27
C ARG A 351 -7.57 18.67 14.22
N LEU A 352 -6.49 17.95 14.56
CA LEU A 352 -5.69 17.20 13.60
C LEU A 352 -6.55 16.23 12.76
N GLN A 353 -6.32 16.19 11.46
CA GLN A 353 -6.93 15.24 10.53
C GLN A 353 -6.02 14.04 10.30
N ALA A 354 -6.53 13.04 9.57
CA ALA A 354 -5.80 11.81 9.24
C ALA A 354 -4.43 12.08 8.60
N GLU A 355 -4.38 12.96 7.60
CA GLU A 355 -3.15 13.35 6.91
C GLU A 355 -2.18 14.14 7.79
N ASP A 356 -2.69 14.94 8.73
CA ASP A 356 -1.86 15.70 9.68
C ASP A 356 -1.12 14.75 10.63
N LEU A 357 -1.83 13.74 11.14
CA LEU A 357 -1.26 12.69 12.00
C LEU A 357 -0.27 11.83 11.22
N TRP A 358 -0.58 11.49 9.96
CA TRP A 358 0.36 10.79 9.10
C TRP A 358 1.66 11.58 8.92
N LEU A 359 1.58 12.88 8.61
CA LEU A 359 2.74 13.75 8.49
C LEU A 359 3.53 13.82 9.80
N LEU A 360 2.85 13.99 10.92
CA LEU A 360 3.47 14.06 12.23
C LEU A 360 4.25 12.78 12.57
N GLY A 361 3.65 11.61 12.28
CA GLY A 361 4.30 10.31 12.38
C GLY A 361 5.57 10.21 11.54
N ARG A 362 5.53 10.65 10.28
CA ARG A 362 6.69 10.62 9.38
C ARG A 362 7.79 11.61 9.79
N LEU A 363 7.44 12.80 10.27
CA LEU A 363 8.41 13.77 10.79
C LEU A 363 9.12 13.26 12.05
N GLY A 364 8.40 12.52 12.90
CA GLY A 364 8.90 11.96 14.16
C GLY A 364 9.44 10.54 14.07
N ALA A 365 9.42 9.90 12.90
CA ALA A 365 9.79 8.50 12.74
C ALA A 365 11.20 8.17 13.26
N ARG A 366 11.35 7.03 13.93
CA ARG A 366 12.64 6.51 14.41
C ARG A 366 13.39 5.73 13.33
N SER A 367 12.67 5.16 12.37
CA SER A 367 13.22 4.52 11.17
C SER A 367 12.85 5.33 9.93
N LEU A 368 13.85 5.70 9.13
CA LEU A 368 13.70 6.45 7.88
C LEU A 368 13.75 5.49 6.69
N PHE A 369 13.00 5.79 5.65
CA PHE A 369 12.89 4.95 4.45
C PHE A 369 14.08 5.10 3.50
N ALA A 370 14.54 6.33 3.28
CA ALA A 370 15.58 6.64 2.30
C ALA A 370 16.67 7.60 2.82
N ALA A 371 16.49 8.22 3.99
CA ALA A 371 17.44 9.17 4.57
C ALA A 371 18.31 8.57 5.69
N GLU A 372 19.41 9.25 5.95
CA GLU A 372 20.41 8.91 6.96
C GLU A 372 19.93 9.26 8.39
N LEU A 373 20.48 8.57 9.40
CA LEU A 373 20.02 8.66 10.80
C LEU A 373 20.16 10.08 11.40
N ASN A 374 21.05 10.92 10.88
CA ASN A 374 21.23 12.31 11.34
C ASN A 374 20.01 13.22 11.07
N PHE A 375 19.06 12.79 10.23
CA PHE A 375 17.81 13.50 10.00
C PHE A 375 16.70 13.13 11.00
N ILE A 376 16.96 12.21 11.92
CA ILE A 376 16.01 11.80 12.96
C ILE A 376 15.95 12.87 14.06
N LEU A 377 14.75 13.16 14.56
CA LEU A 377 14.58 14.06 15.70
C LEU A 377 15.13 13.45 16.99
N SER A 378 15.60 14.28 17.91
CA SER A 378 16.06 13.77 19.21
C SER A 378 14.92 13.07 19.98
N PRO A 379 15.23 12.05 20.80
CA PRO A 379 14.23 11.36 21.61
C PRO A 379 13.38 12.33 22.45
N LYS A 380 14.02 13.32 23.08
CA LYS A 380 13.35 14.36 23.90
C LYS A 380 12.30 15.15 23.11
N GLN A 381 12.56 15.46 21.85
CA GLN A 381 11.61 16.20 21.01
C GLN A 381 10.39 15.35 20.67
N VAL A 382 10.59 14.07 20.37
CA VAL A 382 9.50 13.15 20.03
C VAL A 382 8.69 12.75 21.27
N THR A 383 9.33 12.57 22.42
CA THR A 383 8.62 12.37 23.70
C THR A 383 7.62 13.49 23.96
N ARG A 384 7.98 14.77 23.73
CA ARG A 384 7.05 15.91 23.88
C ARG A 384 5.86 15.88 22.93
N TRP A 385 6.01 15.26 21.75
CA TRP A 385 4.91 15.08 20.81
C TRP A 385 4.02 13.92 21.22
N LEU A 386 4.61 12.80 21.64
CA LEU A 386 3.87 11.65 22.18
C LEU A 386 3.01 12.04 23.38
N GLU A 387 3.55 12.84 24.31
CA GLU A 387 2.80 13.36 25.47
C GLU A 387 1.55 14.16 25.10
N GLN A 388 1.55 14.83 23.94
CA GLN A 388 0.40 15.60 23.45
C GLN A 388 -0.59 14.75 22.66
N ILE A 389 -0.13 13.70 21.98
CA ILE A 389 -0.96 12.88 21.08
C ILE A 389 -1.60 11.71 21.81
N LEU A 390 -0.91 11.07 22.75
CA LEU A 390 -1.43 9.95 23.54
C LEU A 390 -2.79 10.22 24.22
N PRO A 391 -3.01 11.39 24.88
CA PRO A 391 -4.28 11.65 25.55
C PRO A 391 -5.40 12.10 24.61
N LEU A 392 -5.14 12.28 23.32
CA LEU A 392 -6.19 12.68 22.38
C LEU A 392 -7.17 11.53 22.18
N GLU A 393 -8.46 11.86 22.19
CA GLU A 393 -9.54 10.94 21.86
C GLU A 393 -10.23 11.42 20.57
N PRO A 394 -9.60 11.24 19.39
CA PRO A 394 -10.19 11.66 18.13
C PRO A 394 -11.36 10.74 17.73
N PRO A 395 -12.20 11.18 16.77
CA PRO A 395 -13.22 10.33 16.15
C PRO A 395 -12.64 9.01 15.64
N GLU A 396 -13.46 7.96 15.64
CA GLU A 396 -13.04 6.59 15.31
C GLU A 396 -12.28 6.49 13.97
N ALA A 397 -12.74 7.21 12.94
CA ALA A 397 -12.10 7.25 11.62
C ALA A 397 -10.66 7.79 11.63
N ILE A 398 -10.27 8.56 12.65
CA ILE A 398 -8.96 9.20 12.77
C ILE A 398 -8.02 8.39 13.69
N ARG A 399 -8.56 7.57 14.61
CA ARG A 399 -7.78 6.76 15.56
C ARG A 399 -6.70 5.88 14.91
N PRO A 400 -6.93 5.22 13.75
CA PRO A 400 -5.87 4.46 13.08
C PRO A 400 -4.66 5.31 12.68
N PHE A 401 -4.86 6.58 12.33
CA PHE A 401 -3.78 7.50 11.95
C PHE A 401 -3.02 8.01 13.19
N GLN A 402 -3.71 8.20 14.32
CA GLN A 402 -3.08 8.49 15.60
C GLN A 402 -2.16 7.34 16.02
N ALA A 403 -2.69 6.12 15.96
CA ALA A 403 -1.96 4.89 16.25
C ALA A 403 -0.75 4.71 15.31
N PHE A 404 -0.93 4.93 14.01
CA PHE A 404 0.15 4.91 13.03
C PHE A 404 1.26 5.91 13.40
N ALA A 405 0.90 7.16 13.71
CA ALA A 405 1.85 8.19 14.07
C ALA A 405 2.66 7.82 15.32
N ILE A 406 1.96 7.36 16.37
CA ILE A 406 2.59 6.91 17.62
C ILE A 406 3.54 5.73 17.33
N SER A 407 3.12 4.75 16.52
CA SER A 407 3.94 3.58 16.21
C SER A 407 5.27 3.92 15.55
N LEU A 408 5.30 4.91 14.64
CA LEU A 408 6.52 5.35 13.97
C LEU A 408 7.43 6.16 14.91
N MET A 409 6.83 6.98 15.78
CA MET A 409 7.55 7.82 16.74
C MET A 409 8.13 7.03 17.92
N ALA A 410 7.51 5.91 18.27
CA ALA A 410 7.91 5.04 19.37
C ALA A 410 8.51 3.70 18.92
N GLU A 411 8.79 3.54 17.62
CA GLU A 411 9.46 2.36 17.06
C GLU A 411 10.78 2.10 17.79
N TYR A 412 11.00 0.84 18.18
CA TYR A 412 12.24 0.43 18.83
C TYR A 412 13.31 0.14 17.77
N VAL A 413 14.49 0.75 17.87
CA VAL A 413 15.55 0.65 16.86
C VAL A 413 16.83 0.03 17.44
N GLU A 414 16.83 -0.35 18.72
CA GLU A 414 18.00 -0.89 19.45
C GLU A 414 19.19 0.07 19.53
N GLU A 415 18.99 1.33 19.16
CA GLU A 415 19.98 2.39 19.19
C GLU A 415 19.63 3.42 20.27
N ARG A 416 20.37 3.37 21.39
CA ARG A 416 20.07 4.17 22.59
C ARG A 416 19.97 5.68 22.33
N ALA A 417 20.68 6.19 21.32
CA ALA A 417 20.65 7.60 20.94
C ALA A 417 19.35 8.01 20.21
N LEU A 418 18.63 7.05 19.63
CA LEU A 418 17.43 7.27 18.81
C LEU A 418 16.15 6.84 19.52
N ASP A 419 16.25 5.82 20.38
CA ASP A 419 15.14 5.29 21.17
C ASP A 419 14.58 6.32 22.15
N ILE A 420 13.26 6.30 22.32
CA ILE A 420 12.56 7.11 23.32
C ILE A 420 12.84 6.60 24.74
N ASP A 421 12.59 7.45 25.73
CA ASP A 421 12.76 7.10 27.14
C ASP A 421 11.98 5.81 27.50
N PRO A 422 12.57 4.86 28.25
CA PRO A 422 11.92 3.61 28.61
C PRO A 422 10.57 3.76 29.34
N GLN A 423 10.40 4.81 30.15
CA GLN A 423 9.12 5.07 30.82
C GLN A 423 8.06 5.51 29.81
N MET A 424 8.44 6.38 28.86
CA MET A 424 7.53 6.78 27.77
C MET A 424 7.17 5.59 26.89
N ARG A 425 8.13 4.71 26.57
CA ARG A 425 7.87 3.49 25.81
C ARG A 425 6.87 2.57 26.51
N LYS A 426 7.02 2.36 27.82
CA LYS A 426 6.03 1.61 28.62
C LYS A 426 4.63 2.22 28.55
N LYS A 427 4.52 3.56 28.64
CA LYS A 427 3.23 4.25 28.49
C LYS A 427 2.60 4.04 27.11
N VAL A 428 3.41 4.08 26.04
CA VAL A 428 2.95 3.83 24.68
C VAL A 428 2.47 2.39 24.52
N ILE A 429 3.21 1.41 25.04
CA ILE A 429 2.82 0.00 25.02
C ILE A 429 1.48 -0.20 25.73
N GLN A 430 1.33 0.33 26.96
CA GLN A 430 0.06 0.28 27.70
C GLN A 430 -1.09 0.94 26.94
N TRP A 431 -0.83 2.06 26.27
CA TRP A 431 -1.84 2.77 25.46
C TRP A 431 -2.35 1.90 24.30
N PHE A 432 -1.45 1.17 23.63
CA PHE A 432 -1.82 0.21 22.59
C PHE A 432 -2.52 -1.02 23.16
N GLU A 433 -2.05 -1.58 24.28
CA GLU A 433 -2.67 -2.74 24.96
C GLU A 433 -4.14 -2.46 25.31
N GLN A 434 -4.44 -1.28 25.85
CA GLN A 434 -5.81 -0.85 26.15
C GLN A 434 -6.71 -0.69 24.91
N ARG A 435 -6.11 -0.58 23.71
CA ARG A 435 -6.79 -0.30 22.45
C ARG A 435 -6.53 -1.38 21.40
N GLN A 436 -6.03 -2.55 21.81
CA GLN A 436 -5.77 -3.69 20.92
C GLN A 436 -7.01 -4.04 20.12
N SER A 437 -8.20 -3.81 20.68
CA SER A 437 -9.46 -4.13 20.03
C SER A 437 -9.78 -3.32 18.76
N THR A 438 -9.12 -2.16 18.57
CA THR A 438 -9.44 -1.21 17.50
C THR A 438 -8.23 -0.83 16.65
N ILE A 439 -7.04 -1.30 17.03
CA ILE A 439 -5.76 -0.90 16.45
C ILE A 439 -5.00 -2.15 16.00
N ARG A 440 -4.33 -2.06 14.84
CA ARG A 440 -3.56 -3.16 14.28
C ARG A 440 -2.44 -3.63 15.22
N ALA A 441 -2.37 -4.93 15.45
CA ALA A 441 -1.34 -5.57 16.28
C ALA A 441 0.11 -5.26 15.82
N SER A 442 0.32 -5.10 14.50
CA SER A 442 1.65 -4.77 13.94
C SER A 442 2.23 -3.45 14.47
N TYR A 443 1.38 -2.49 14.87
CA TYR A 443 1.85 -1.23 15.45
C TYR A 443 2.39 -1.42 16.87
N LEU A 444 1.78 -2.28 17.66
CA LEU A 444 2.29 -2.64 18.98
C LEU A 444 3.61 -3.41 18.85
N GLU A 445 3.67 -4.36 17.92
CA GLU A 445 4.89 -5.13 17.64
C GLU A 445 6.06 -4.22 17.24
N ARG A 446 5.81 -3.23 16.36
CA ARG A 446 6.82 -2.21 16.00
C ARG A 446 7.40 -1.48 17.21
N VAL A 447 6.58 -1.17 18.22
CA VAL A 447 7.03 -0.49 19.45
C VAL A 447 7.74 -1.45 20.40
N GLN A 448 7.39 -2.74 20.42
CA GLN A 448 7.94 -3.75 21.33
C GLN A 448 9.22 -4.41 20.82
N LYS A 449 9.27 -4.79 19.55
CA LYS A 449 10.37 -5.55 18.96
C LYS A 449 11.19 -4.75 17.95
N GLY A 450 10.62 -3.65 17.43
CA GLY A 450 11.21 -2.93 16.30
C GLY A 450 10.88 -3.60 14.96
N HIS A 451 11.08 -2.84 13.88
CA HIS A 451 11.11 -3.30 12.48
C HIS A 451 10.14 -4.44 12.09
N CYS A 452 8.87 -4.12 11.85
CA CYS A 452 7.94 -5.06 11.23
C CYS A 452 8.15 -5.08 9.70
N ASN A 453 8.90 -6.07 9.19
CA ASN A 453 9.13 -6.28 7.75
C ASN A 453 7.88 -6.81 7.03
N ASN A 454 6.82 -6.00 6.95
CA ASN A 454 5.64 -6.29 6.13
C ASN A 454 5.58 -5.36 4.92
N ARG A 455 5.29 -5.88 3.72
CA ARG A 455 5.18 -5.07 2.48
C ARG A 455 4.17 -3.92 2.60
N ASN A 456 3.09 -4.13 3.37
CA ASN A 456 2.09 -3.11 3.74
C ASN A 456 2.71 -1.89 4.44
N ASP A 457 3.79 -2.06 5.22
CA ASP A 457 4.48 -0.94 5.85
C ASP A 457 5.16 -0.02 4.84
N THR A 458 5.72 -0.58 3.76
CA THR A 458 6.37 0.20 2.72
C THR A 458 5.34 1.03 1.95
N GLU A 459 4.20 0.43 1.62
CA GLU A 459 3.11 1.12 0.94
C GLU A 459 2.46 2.19 1.83
N GLU A 460 2.32 1.95 3.14
CA GLU A 460 1.82 2.96 4.10
C GLU A 460 2.82 4.09 4.36
N ARG A 461 4.13 3.78 4.37
CA ARG A 461 5.20 4.78 4.45
C ARG A 461 5.25 5.68 3.20
N ILE A 462 4.80 5.17 2.05
CA ILE A 462 4.64 5.92 0.78
C ILE A 462 3.21 6.51 0.63
N ALA A 463 2.28 6.13 1.53
CA ALA A 463 0.86 6.47 1.51
C ALA A 463 0.13 6.04 0.21
N ASP A 464 0.36 4.80 -0.23
CA ASP A 464 -0.23 4.17 -1.43
C ASP A 464 -1.25 3.04 -1.11
N SER A 465 -1.66 2.86 0.16
CA SER A 465 -2.51 1.73 0.62
C SER A 465 -4.01 1.85 0.27
N LEU A 466 -4.65 0.74 -0.14
CA LEU A 466 -6.09 0.59 -0.46
C LEU A 466 -6.90 -0.16 0.66
N PRO A 467 -8.23 0.02 0.78
CA PRO A 467 -9.10 -0.64 1.79
C PRO A 467 -9.43 -2.13 1.49
N PRO A 468 -9.86 -2.93 2.52
CA PRO A 468 -10.22 -4.35 2.36
C PRO A 468 -11.57 -4.57 1.66
N GLY A 469 -11.77 -5.77 1.10
CA GLY A 469 -12.68 -6.01 -0.02
C GLY A 469 -13.95 -6.86 0.14
N LEU A 470 -14.07 -7.63 1.20
CA LEU A 470 -15.22 -8.49 1.49
C LEU A 470 -15.70 -8.29 2.92
N LYS A 471 -17.03 -8.35 3.13
CA LYS A 471 -17.67 -8.38 4.45
C LYS A 471 -18.61 -9.59 4.55
N LEU A 472 -18.76 -10.15 5.74
CA LEU A 472 -19.81 -11.11 6.08
C LEU A 472 -21.14 -10.32 6.16
N ALA A 473 -22.21 -10.88 5.59
CA ALA A 473 -23.54 -10.25 5.54
C ALA A 473 -24.35 -10.43 6.82
#